data_AF-A0A451AVT0-F1
#
_entry.id   AF-A0A451AVT0-F1
#
_cell.length_a   1.000
_cell.length_b   1.000
_cell.length_c   1.000
_cell.angle_alpha   90.00
_cell.angle_beta   90.00
_cell.angle_gamma   90.00
#
_symmetry.space_group_name_H-M   'P 1'
#
loop_
_entity.id
_entity.type
_entity.pdbx_description
1 polymer ?
#
loop_
_entity_poly.entity_id
_entity_poly.type
_entity_poly.pdbx_seq_one_letter_code
_entity_poly.pdbx_strand_id
1 'polypeptide(L)'
;MRFPKSESKIVSLLHEIIAGLEAHQDLFPNPPVSAEDLRKQFKSYLKAADTANEKQAEHVGWGEERTPTWASETSVRPGLCWGSLRSPQSTWTR
;
A
#
# COMPACT_ATOMS: atom_id res chain seq x y z
N MET A 1 -23.84 -0.42 5.43
CA MET A 1 -22.96 0.33 4.51
C MET A 1 -21.50 0.08 4.87
N ARG A 2 -20.58 0.03 3.90
CA ARG A 2 -19.14 -0.23 4.12
C ARG A 2 -18.33 0.95 3.60
N PHE A 3 -17.52 1.55 4.47
CA PHE A 3 -16.62 2.62 4.06
C PHE A 3 -15.54 2.09 3.09
N PRO A 4 -15.19 2.83 2.02
CA PRO A 4 -14.16 2.41 1.07
C PRO A 4 -12.79 2.31 1.74
N LYS A 5 -12.00 1.31 1.33
CA LYS A 5 -10.64 1.08 1.85
C LYS A 5 -9.52 1.37 0.85
N SER A 6 -9.88 1.56 -0.42
CA SER A 6 -8.91 1.87 -1.47
C SER A 6 -8.87 3.36 -1.70
N GLU A 7 -7.66 3.89 -1.87
CA GLU A 7 -7.39 5.32 -2.03
C GLU A 7 -8.21 5.97 -3.14
N SER A 8 -8.25 5.35 -4.32
CA SER A 8 -9.02 5.84 -5.46
C SER A 8 -10.51 6.02 -5.16
N LYS A 9 -11.11 5.11 -4.37
CA LYS A 9 -12.51 5.20 -3.98
C LYS A 9 -12.75 6.27 -2.92
N ILE A 10 -11.78 6.50 -2.04
CA ILE A 10 -11.85 7.59 -1.05
C ILE A 10 -11.76 8.94 -1.77
N VAL A 11 -10.86 9.06 -2.75
CA VAL A 11 -10.73 10.24 -3.62
C VAL A 11 -12.00 10.51 -4.41
N SER A 12 -12.60 9.49 -5.05
CA SER A 12 -13.87 9.66 -5.76
C SER A 12 -14.99 10.11 -4.82
N LEU A 13 -15.10 9.50 -3.65
CA LEU A 13 -16.11 9.86 -2.65
C LEU A 13 -15.96 11.32 -2.20
N LEU A 14 -14.72 11.81 -1.99
CA LEU A 14 -14.48 13.21 -1.63
C LEU A 14 -14.94 14.19 -2.71
N HIS A 15 -14.71 13.87 -3.99
CA HIS A 15 -15.21 14.70 -5.09
C HIS A 15 -16.74 14.77 -5.10
N GLU A 16 -17.43 13.66 -4.87
CA GLU A 16 -18.89 13.61 -4.78
C GLU A 16 -19.42 14.44 -3.61
N ILE A 17 -18.77 14.37 -2.44
CA ILE A 17 -19.13 15.16 -1.27
C ILE A 17 -18.99 16.66 -1.56
N ILE A 18 -17.87 17.09 -2.13
CA ILE A 18 -17.65 18.50 -2.48
C ILE A 18 -18.70 18.97 -3.48
N ALA A 19 -18.93 18.20 -4.54
CA ALA A 19 -19.94 18.55 -5.55
C ALA A 19 -21.35 18.64 -4.95
N GLY A 20 -21.71 17.72 -4.05
CA GLY A 20 -22.98 17.74 -3.35
C GLY A 20 -23.15 18.96 -2.44
N LEU A 21 -22.11 19.34 -1.70
CA LEU A 21 -22.12 20.54 -0.87
C LEU A 21 -22.25 21.83 -1.70
N GLU A 22 -21.64 21.87 -2.89
CA GLU A 22 -21.74 23.02 -3.80
C GLU A 22 -23.12 23.12 -4.46
N ALA A 23 -23.69 21.97 -4.87
CA ALA A 23 -24.95 21.90 -5.59
C ALA A 23 -26.19 22.03 -4.70
N HIS A 24 -26.10 21.62 -3.43
CA HIS A 24 -27.25 21.52 -2.51
C HIS A 24 -27.09 22.40 -1.27
N GLN A 25 -26.81 23.69 -1.49
CA GLN A 25 -26.70 24.69 -0.41
C GLN A 25 -28.03 24.92 0.32
N ASP A 26 -29.15 24.61 -0.33
CA ASP A 26 -30.50 24.65 0.26
C ASP A 26 -30.69 23.55 1.32
N LEU A 27 -30.09 22.38 1.12
CA LEU A 27 -30.14 21.27 2.07
C LEU A 27 -29.13 21.43 3.21
N PHE A 28 -28.00 22.08 2.92
CA PHE A 28 -26.92 22.31 3.87
C PHE A 28 -26.56 23.80 3.96
N PRO A 29 -27.41 24.65 4.56
CA PRO A 29 -27.21 26.09 4.61
C PRO A 29 -26.03 26.52 5.51
N ASN A 30 -25.64 25.68 6.47
CA ASN A 30 -24.48 25.93 7.33
C ASN A 30 -23.75 24.62 7.63
N PRO A 31 -23.01 24.07 6.65
CA PRO A 31 -22.32 22.80 6.82
C PRO A 31 -21.17 22.95 7.82
N PRO A 32 -20.85 21.90 8.60
CA PRO A 32 -19.77 21.95 9.60
C PRO A 32 -18.39 22.19 8.97
N VAL A 33 -18.22 21.87 7.69
CA VAL A 33 -17.04 22.19 6.89
C VAL A 33 -17.51 22.74 5.55
N SER A 34 -16.92 23.86 5.11
CA SER A 34 -17.24 24.43 3.81
C SER A 34 -16.62 23.61 2.67
N ALA A 35 -17.26 23.62 1.50
CA ALA A 35 -16.73 22.93 0.32
C ALA A 35 -15.33 23.44 -0.06
N GLU A 36 -15.06 24.72 0.16
CA GLU A 36 -13.76 25.35 -0.11
C GLU A 36 -12.66 24.83 0.83
N ASP A 37 -12.92 24.75 2.13
CA ASP A 37 -11.93 24.25 3.09
C ASP A 37 -11.64 22.76 2.85
N LEU A 38 -12.68 21.97 2.58
CA LEU A 38 -12.55 20.57 2.16
C LEU A 38 -11.69 20.42 0.91
N ARG A 39 -11.89 21.26 -0.12
CA ARG A 39 -11.05 21.28 -1.34
C ARG A 39 -9.60 21.58 -1.03
N LYS A 40 -9.35 22.55 -0.15
CA LYS A 40 -7.98 22.96 0.21
C LYS A 40 -7.23 21.84 0.93
N GLN A 41 -7.88 21.22 1.92
CA GLN A 41 -7.33 20.07 2.63
C GLN A 41 -7.08 18.90 1.67
N PHE A 42 -8.03 18.63 0.77
CA PHE A 42 -7.91 17.57 -0.21
C PHE A 42 -6.75 17.80 -1.20
N LYS A 43 -6.56 19.02 -1.69
CA LYS A 43 -5.42 19.37 -2.55
C LYS A 43 -4.08 19.20 -1.83
N SER A 44 -4.01 19.55 -0.55
CA SER A 44 -2.82 19.32 0.28
C SER A 44 -2.50 17.83 0.40
N TYR A 45 -3.53 17.00 0.60
CA TYR A 45 -3.39 15.56 0.68
C TYR A 45 -2.86 14.95 -0.63
N LEU A 46 -3.46 15.29 -1.78
CA LEU A 46 -3.02 14.79 -3.08
C LEU A 46 -1.55 15.12 -3.34
N LYS A 47 -1.11 16.35 -3.02
CA LYS A 47 0.30 16.75 -3.15
C LYS A 47 1.23 15.88 -2.30
N ALA A 48 0.82 15.55 -1.08
CA ALA A 48 1.60 14.68 -0.20
C ALA A 48 1.64 13.24 -0.73
N ALA A 49 0.53 12.74 -1.25
CA ALA A 49 0.43 11.41 -1.87
C ALA A 49 1.33 11.29 -3.12
N ASP A 50 1.31 12.30 -4.00
CA ASP A 50 2.18 12.36 -5.18
C ASP A 50 3.65 12.36 -4.78
N THR A 51 4.03 13.20 -3.79
CA THR A 51 5.41 13.26 -3.27
C THR A 51 5.85 11.91 -2.68
N ALA A 52 4.96 11.19 -2.00
CA ALA A 52 5.28 9.88 -1.43
C ALA A 52 5.44 8.81 -2.53
N ASN A 53 4.61 8.85 -3.57
CA ASN A 53 4.71 7.95 -4.71
C ASN A 53 5.99 8.19 -5.51
N GLU A 54 6.39 9.45 -5.75
CA GLU A 54 7.66 9.79 -6.39
C GLU A 54 8.85 9.23 -5.62
N LYS A 55 8.90 9.44 -4.29
CA LYS A 55 9.95 8.89 -3.43
C LYS A 55 9.95 7.36 -3.40
N GLN A 56 8.79 6.72 -3.45
CA GLN A 56 8.72 5.27 -3.58
C GLN A 56 9.25 4.80 -4.93
N ALA A 57 8.89 5.47 -6.03
CA ALA A 57 9.40 5.17 -7.37
C ALA A 57 10.93 5.30 -7.44
N GLU A 58 11.51 6.30 -6.77
CA GLU A 58 12.95 6.44 -6.61
C GLU A 58 13.57 5.29 -5.80
N HIS A 59 12.92 4.87 -4.70
CA HIS A 59 13.42 3.79 -3.85
C HIS A 59 13.27 2.39 -4.46
N VAL A 60 12.22 2.15 -5.27
CA VAL A 60 12.02 0.85 -5.93
C VAL A 60 12.86 0.66 -7.19
N GLY A 61 13.78 1.57 -7.49
CA GLY A 61 14.93 1.38 -8.40
C GLY A 61 14.72 0.28 -9.45
N TRP A 62 13.91 0.57 -10.47
CA TRP A 62 13.90 -0.23 -11.69
C TRP A 62 15.26 -0.02 -12.37
N GLY A 63 16.24 -0.81 -11.96
CA GLY A 63 17.62 -0.65 -12.40
C GLY A 63 18.62 -1.50 -11.64
N GLU A 64 18.29 -2.71 -11.19
CA GLU A 64 19.28 -3.77 -11.11
C GLU A 64 18.56 -5.12 -11.02
N GLU A 65 18.76 -5.97 -12.03
CA GLU A 65 18.48 -7.39 -11.94
C GLU A 65 19.32 -7.93 -10.77
N ARG A 66 18.73 -7.95 -9.57
CA ARG A 66 19.33 -8.61 -8.42
C ARG A 66 19.21 -10.11 -8.66
N THR A 67 20.17 -10.65 -9.41
CA THR A 67 20.47 -12.08 -9.41
C THR A 67 20.55 -12.54 -7.95
N PRO A 68 19.65 -13.42 -7.48
CA PRO A 68 19.74 -13.92 -6.12
C PRO A 68 21.03 -14.75 -6.02
N THR A 69 22.00 -14.28 -5.24
CA THR A 69 23.29 -14.95 -4.99
C THR A 69 23.17 -16.29 -4.25
N TRP A 70 21.95 -16.75 -3.93
CA TRP A 70 21.73 -18.09 -3.38
C TRP A 70 21.79 -19.19 -4.45
N ALA A 71 21.78 -18.84 -5.75
CA ALA A 71 22.09 -19.78 -6.83
C ALA A 71 23.61 -19.98 -6.99
N SER A 72 24.26 -20.43 -5.92
CA SER A 72 25.52 -21.17 -6.01
C SER A 72 25.27 -22.60 -5.55
N GLU A 73 24.47 -23.33 -6.33
CA GLU A 73 24.57 -24.79 -6.39
C GLU A 73 25.97 -25.14 -6.90
N THR A 74 26.93 -25.25 -5.99
CA THR A 74 27.96 -26.23 -6.19
C THR A 74 27.31 -27.60 -6.16
N SER A 75 27.55 -28.34 -7.23
CA SER A 75 27.24 -29.75 -7.40
C SER A 75 25.87 -30.03 -8.03
N VAL A 76 25.90 -30.10 -9.35
CA VAL A 76 25.04 -30.99 -10.14
C VAL A 76 25.12 -32.40 -9.53
N ARG A 77 24.19 -32.70 -8.63
CA ARG A 77 23.78 -34.07 -8.29
C ARG A 77 22.28 -34.14 -8.53
N PRO A 78 21.82 -34.95 -9.49
CA PRO A 78 20.41 -34.98 -9.84
C PRO A 78 19.65 -35.71 -8.73
N GLY A 79 18.70 -35.00 -8.13
CA GLY A 79 17.79 -35.52 -7.14
C GLY A 79 18.22 -35.18 -5.72
N LEU A 80 17.48 -34.27 -5.08
CA LEU A 80 16.86 -34.51 -3.78
C LEU A 80 15.93 -33.33 -3.46
N CYS A 81 14.64 -33.64 -3.49
CA CYS A 81 13.53 -32.75 -3.16
C CYS A 81 13.62 -32.25 -1.71
N TRP A 82 13.16 -31.02 -1.51
CA TRP A 82 13.07 -30.38 -0.19
C TRP A 82 12.06 -31.09 0.71
N GLY A 83 12.43 -31.27 1.99
CA GLY A 83 11.49 -31.53 3.07
C GLY A 83 11.89 -32.68 3.98
N SER A 84 12.65 -32.40 5.04
CA SER A 84 12.53 -33.21 6.26
C SER A 84 13.00 -32.43 7.49
N LEU A 85 12.00 -32.05 8.29
CA LEU A 85 12.09 -31.44 9.60
C LEU A 85 13.00 -32.29 10.51
N ARG A 86 14.13 -31.76 10.96
CA ARG A 86 15.02 -32.46 11.90
C ARG A 86 14.52 -32.24 13.32
N SER A 87 13.91 -33.26 13.93
CA SER A 87 13.65 -33.31 15.37
C SER A 87 14.97 -33.41 16.17
N PRO A 88 15.09 -32.82 17.37
CA PRO A 88 16.29 -32.96 18.20
C PRO A 88 16.25 -34.26 19.01
N GLN A 89 17.32 -35.07 18.95
CA GLN A 89 17.49 -36.25 19.80
C GLN A 89 18.00 -35.84 21.19
N SER A 90 17.25 -36.23 22.22
CA SER A 90 17.64 -36.20 23.63
C SER A 90 18.59 -37.37 23.91
N THR A 91 19.75 -37.08 24.51
CA THR A 91 20.74 -38.07 24.94
C THR A 91 20.39 -38.61 26.33
N TRP A 92 20.14 -39.91 26.44
CA TRP A 92 20.18 -40.64 27.71
C TRP A 92 21.37 -41.60 27.70
N THR A 93 22.28 -41.42 28.65
CA THR A 93 23.43 -42.31 28.92
C THR A 93 23.08 -43.17 30.14
N ARG A 94 23.42 -44.46 30.10
CA ARG A 94 23.21 -45.45 31.17
C ARG A 94 24.42 -45.55 32.07
#